data_AF-A0A9Q6V2B1-F1
#
_entry.id   AF-A0A9Q6V2B1-F1
#
_cell.length_a   1.000
_cell.length_b   1.000
_cell.length_c   1.000
_cell.angle_alpha   90.00
_cell.angle_beta   90.00
_cell.angle_gamma   90.00
#
_symmetry.space_group_name_H-M   'P 1'
#
loop_
_entity.id
_entity.type
_entity.pdbx_description
1 polymer ?
#
loop_
_entity_poly.entity_id
_entity_poly.type
_entity_poly.pdbx_seq_one_letter_code
_entity_poly.pdbx_strand_id
1 'polypeptide(L)'
;MVNDISANKILVWAAVAAANHKLPKYAEAILNVFPQIIPDKKDIAHLEFIILFGLNRKNDAVKALEDCMDDETSQLLYSLVHENGSGWVRGF
;
A
#
# COMPACT_ATOMS: atom_id res chain seq x y z
N MET A 1 -24.21 17.61 -2.54
CA MET A 1 -22.82 17.81 -3.00
C MET A 1 -22.50 16.67 -3.93
N VAL A 2 -22.12 16.96 -5.18
CA VAL A 2 -21.59 15.94 -6.08
C VAL A 2 -20.22 15.56 -5.51
N ASN A 3 -20.08 14.31 -5.06
CA ASN A 3 -18.79 13.75 -4.65
C ASN A 3 -17.96 13.55 -5.92
N ASP A 4 -17.35 14.62 -6.43
CA ASP A 4 -16.38 14.49 -7.51
C ASP A 4 -15.19 13.69 -6.99
N ILE A 5 -15.04 12.48 -7.53
CA ILE A 5 -13.87 11.67 -7.30
C ILE A 5 -12.72 12.40 -7.98
N SER A 6 -11.80 12.97 -7.21
CA SER A 6 -10.63 13.61 -7.78
C SER A 6 -9.77 12.58 -8.52
N ALA A 7 -9.08 13.01 -9.58
CA ALA A 7 -8.17 12.15 -10.34
C ALA A 7 -7.16 11.42 -9.43
N ASN A 8 -6.72 12.08 -8.35
CA ASN A 8 -5.82 11.50 -7.35
C ASN A 8 -6.43 10.28 -6.65
N LYS A 9 -7.72 10.31 -6.29
CA LYS A 9 -8.40 9.16 -5.67
C LYS A 9 -8.50 7.98 -6.65
N ILE A 10 -8.73 8.25 -7.93
CA ILE A 10 -8.76 7.20 -8.97
C ILE A 10 -7.39 6.55 -9.11
N LEU A 11 -6.30 7.32 -9.07
CA LEU A 11 -4.95 6.78 -9.16
C LEU A 11 -4.62 5.86 -7.98
N VAL A 12 -5.01 6.24 -6.75
CA VAL A 12 -4.82 5.37 -5.58
C VAL A 12 -5.58 4.04 -5.74
N TRP A 13 -6.85 4.09 -6.15
CA TRP A 13 -7.62 2.86 -6.41
C TRP A 13 -7.04 2.01 -7.53
N ALA A 14 -6.58 2.65 -8.61
CA ALA A 14 -5.96 1.96 -9.72
C ALA A 14 -4.66 1.25 -9.31
N ALA A 15 -3.85 1.84 -8.43
CA ALA A 15 -2.64 1.21 -7.92
C ALA A 15 -2.94 -0.02 -7.06
N VAL A 16 -3.91 0.09 -6.15
CA VAL A 16 -4.36 -1.05 -5.31
C VAL A 16 -4.95 -2.16 -6.18
N ALA A 17 -5.78 -1.81 -7.16
CA ALA A 17 -6.33 -2.78 -8.10
C ALA A 17 -5.23 -3.45 -8.93
N ALA A 18 -4.27 -2.69 -9.46
CA ALA A 18 -3.14 -3.22 -10.22
C ALA A 18 -2.31 -4.21 -9.38
N ALA A 19 -2.09 -3.91 -8.09
CA ALA A 19 -1.41 -4.83 -7.18
C ALA A 19 -2.19 -6.15 -6.99
N ASN A 20 -3.50 -6.06 -6.72
CA ASN A 20 -4.37 -7.21 -6.52
C ASN A 20 -4.46 -8.10 -7.77
N HIS A 21 -4.47 -7.49 -8.95
CA HIS A 21 -4.50 -8.19 -10.24
C HIS A 21 -3.12 -8.58 -10.79
N LYS A 22 -2.05 -8.46 -9.99
CA LYS A 22 -0.67 -8.86 -10.36
C LYS A 22 -0.14 -8.14 -11.59
N LEU A 23 -0.38 -6.83 -11.66
CA LEU A 23 0.09 -5.95 -12.71
C LEU A 23 1.19 -5.00 -12.19
N PRO A 24 2.40 -5.51 -11.87
CA PRO A 24 3.45 -4.75 -11.19
C PRO A 24 3.86 -3.49 -11.94
N LYS A 25 3.97 -3.56 -13.28
CA LYS A 25 4.30 -2.41 -14.12
C LYS A 25 3.37 -1.22 -13.90
N TYR A 26 2.06 -1.46 -13.78
CA TYR A 26 1.09 -0.38 -13.59
C TYR A 26 1.05 0.11 -12.15
N ALA A 27 1.10 -0.80 -11.18
CA ALA A 27 1.16 -0.46 -9.76
C ALA A 27 2.39 0.42 -9.44
N GLU A 28 3.57 0.04 -9.93
CA GLU A 28 4.83 0.78 -9.73
C GLU A 28 4.82 2.13 -10.45
N ALA A 29 4.31 2.17 -11.69
CA ALA A 29 4.19 3.44 -12.41
C ALA A 29 3.31 4.45 -11.67
N ILE A 30 2.25 3.99 -11.02
CA ILE A 30 1.35 4.85 -10.24
C ILE A 30 1.97 5.21 -8.88
N LEU A 31 2.64 4.28 -8.20
CA LEU A 31 3.38 4.58 -6.97
C LEU A 31 4.36 5.75 -7.15
N ASN A 32 5.09 5.79 -8.28
CA ASN A 32 6.05 6.85 -8.57
C ASN A 32 5.44 8.26 -8.66
N VAL A 33 4.11 8.38 -8.86
CA VAL A 33 3.43 9.68 -8.91
C VAL A 33 2.84 10.09 -7.55
N PHE A 34 2.79 9.20 -6.56
CA PHE A 34 2.18 9.47 -5.24
C PHE A 34 2.73 10.72 -4.54
N PRO A 35 4.04 11.00 -4.52
CA PRO A 35 4.57 12.22 -3.91
C PRO A 35 4.05 13.52 -4.52
N GLN A 36 3.48 13.47 -5.74
CA GLN A 36 2.91 14.64 -6.42
C GLN A 36 1.41 14.82 -6.16
N ILE A 37 0.73 13.77 -5.68
CA ILE A 37 -0.74 13.73 -5.58
C ILE A 37 -1.26 13.51 -4.15
N ILE A 38 -0.42 13.02 -3.24
CA ILE A 38 -0.72 12.83 -1.82
C ILE A 38 0.23 13.74 -1.02
N PRO A 39 -0.30 14.64 -0.16
CA PRO A 39 0.54 15.59 0.58
C PRO A 39 1.21 14.98 1.81
N ASP A 40 0.57 14.00 2.45
CA ASP A 40 1.09 13.37 3.67
C ASP A 40 2.04 12.21 3.34
N LYS A 41 3.24 12.25 3.91
CA LYS A 41 4.25 11.20 3.73
C LYS A 41 3.87 9.89 4.41
N LYS A 42 3.12 9.93 5.53
CA LYS A 42 2.63 8.73 6.21
C LYS A 42 1.59 8.02 5.34
N ASP A 43 0.67 8.77 4.74
CA ASP A 43 -0.30 8.22 3.78
C ASP A 43 0.39 7.56 2.59
N ILE A 44 1.45 8.17 2.05
CA ILE A 44 2.25 7.58 0.96
C ILE A 44 2.88 6.26 1.44
N ALA A 45 3.54 6.25 2.60
CA ALA A 45 4.19 5.07 3.15
C ALA A 45 3.21 3.91 3.39
N HIS A 46 2.02 4.19 3.92
CA HIS A 46 0.97 3.18 4.15
C HIS A 46 0.44 2.61 2.84
N LEU A 47 0.18 3.46 1.84
CA LEU A 47 -0.28 3.00 0.53
C LEU A 47 0.80 2.23 -0.22
N GLU A 48 2.06 2.67 -0.13
CA GLU A 48 3.21 1.95 -0.69
C GLU A 48 3.36 0.57 -0.07
N PHE A 49 3.25 0.45 1.27
CA PHE A 49 3.20 -0.83 1.95
C PHE A 49 2.10 -1.74 1.37
N ILE A 50 0.86 -1.25 1.27
CA ILE A 50 -0.30 -2.04 0.81
C ILE A 50 -0.06 -2.56 -0.62
N ILE A 51 0.43 -1.70 -1.50
CA ILE A 51 0.66 -2.02 -2.92
C ILE A 51 1.81 -3.03 -3.05
N LEU A 52 2.94 -2.79 -2.38
CA LEU A 52 4.11 -3.69 -2.42
C LEU A 52 3.77 -5.06 -1.79
N PHE A 53 3.00 -5.08 -0.71
CA PHE A 53 2.51 -6.30 -0.09
C PHE A 53 1.60 -7.08 -1.05
N GLY A 54 0.65 -6.41 -1.72
CA GLY A 54 -0.20 -7.00 -2.74
C GLY A 54 0.58 -7.57 -3.93
N LEU A 55 1.75 -7.00 -4.25
CA LEU A 55 2.70 -7.51 -5.24
C LEU A 55 3.63 -8.62 -4.72
N ASN A 56 3.43 -9.11 -3.50
CA ASN A 56 4.30 -10.10 -2.82
C ASN A 56 5.75 -9.61 -2.58
N ARG A 57 5.97 -8.30 -2.53
CA ARG A 57 7.27 -7.66 -2.23
C ARG A 57 7.36 -7.28 -0.75
N LYS A 58 7.19 -8.27 0.14
CA LYS A 58 7.04 -8.05 1.60
C LYS A 58 8.20 -7.27 2.23
N ASN A 59 9.44 -7.56 1.84
CA ASN A 59 10.60 -6.85 2.38
C ASN A 59 10.61 -5.37 2.00
N ASP A 60 10.20 -5.06 0.77
CA ASP A 60 10.14 -3.67 0.30
C ASP A 60 8.95 -2.94 0.94
N ALA A 61 7.83 -3.64 1.15
CA ALA A 61 6.68 -3.12 1.88
C ALA A 61 7.08 -2.69 3.31
N VAL A 62 7.83 -3.55 4.03
CA VAL A 62 8.34 -3.22 5.37
C VAL A 62 9.25 -1.99 5.35
N LYS A 63 10.17 -1.92 4.38
CA LYS A 63 11.08 -0.77 4.23
C LYS A 63 10.34 0.55 4.07
N ALA A 64 9.20 0.55 3.36
CA ALA A 64 8.40 1.75 3.16
C ALA A 64 7.89 2.36 4.47
N LEU A 65 7.79 1.58 5.56
CA LEU A 65 7.30 2.04 6.86
C LEU A 65 8.40 2.51 7.82
N GLU A 66 9.69 2.33 7.49
CA GLU A 66 10.82 2.53 8.43
C GLU A 66 10.80 3.93 9.08
N ASP A 67 10.53 4.96 8.28
CA ASP A 67 10.51 6.36 8.73
C ASP A 67 9.21 6.76 9.45
N CYS A 68 8.23 5.86 9.55
CA CYS A 68 6.87 6.13 10.04
C CYS A 68 6.46 5.22 11.21
N MET A 69 7.39 4.52 11.86
CA MET A 69 7.10 3.51 12.90
C MET A 69 6.58 4.10 14.23
N ASP A 70 6.59 5.42 14.38
CA ASP A 70 5.93 6.14 15.47
C ASP A 70 4.40 6.15 15.35
N ASP A 71 3.86 5.81 14.18
CA ASP A 71 2.44 5.77 13.87
C ASP A 71 1.81 4.39 14.13
N GLU A 72 0.61 4.38 14.74
CA GLU A 72 -0.11 3.15 15.08
C GLU A 72 -0.51 2.33 13.84
N THR A 73 -0.87 2.99 12.73
CA THR A 73 -1.21 2.32 11.48
C THR A 73 0.02 1.64 10.87
N SER A 74 1.18 2.31 10.91
CA SER A 74 2.45 1.69 10.48
C SER A 74 2.77 0.42 11.29
N GLN A 75 2.59 0.47 12.61
CA GLN A 75 2.83 -0.68 13.49
C GLN A 75 1.88 -1.85 13.18
N LEU A 76 0.59 -1.55 12.93
CA LEU A 76 -0.39 -2.55 12.51
C LEU A 76 -0.02 -3.16 11.15
N LEU A 77 0.33 -2.34 10.15
CA LEU A 77 0.73 -2.85 8.84
C LEU A 77 1.98 -3.73 8.93
N TYR A 78 2.97 -3.32 9.74
CA TYR A 78 4.16 -4.10 9.99
C TYR A 78 3.86 -5.49 10.60
N SER A 79 2.90 -5.59 11.52
CA SER A 79 2.55 -6.87 12.17
C SER A 79 1.95 -7.89 11.19
N LEU A 80 1.20 -7.43 10.18
CA LEU A 80 0.58 -8.29 9.15
C LEU A 80 1.60 -9.11 8.35
N VAL A 81 2.85 -8.62 8.24
CA VAL A 81 3.93 -9.32 7.56
C VAL A 81 4.36 -10.56 8.35
N HIS A 82 4.36 -10.46 9.68
CA HIS A 82 4.82 -11.52 10.58
C HIS A 82 3.71 -12.52 10.92
N GLU A 83 2.45 -12.10 10.98
CA GLU A 83 1.30 -13.00 11.17
C GLU A 83 1.13 -13.99 10.02
N ASN A 84 1.49 -13.60 8.79
CA ASN A 84 1.44 -14.48 7.62
C ASN A 84 2.57 -15.53 7.56
N GLY A 85 3.50 -15.52 8.53
CA GLY A 85 4.55 -16.54 8.68
C GLY A 85 4.13 -17.73 9.56
N SER A 86 3.16 -17.54 10.45
CA SER A 86 2.53 -18.61 11.22
C SER A 86 1.22 -19.02 10.53
N GLY A 87 1.26 -20.13 9.79
CA GLY A 87 0.14 -20.58 8.96
C GLY A 87 -1.22 -20.54 9.67
N TRP A 88 -2.12 -19.72 9.14
CA TRP A 88 -3.55 -19.91 9.33
C TRP A 88 -4.15 -20.37 8.02
N VAL A 89 -4.27 -21.70 7.92
CA VAL A 89 -5.40 -22.32 7.26
C VAL A 89 -6.66 -21.78 7.95
N ARG A 90 -7.27 -20.74 7.39
CA ARG A 90 -8.71 -20.50 7.59
C ARG A 90 -9.36 -20.66 6.24
N GLY A 91 -10.04 -21.79 6.12
CA GLY A 91 -10.85 -22.13 4.96
C GLY A 91 -11.90 -21.08 4.70
N PHE A 92 -12.07 -20.81 3.42
CA PHE A 92 -13.37 -20.66 2.79
C PHE A 92 -13.36 -21.58 1.57
#